data_AF-A0A8H4BHU2-F1
#
_entry.id   AF-A0A8H4BHU2-F1
#
_cell.length_a   1.000
_cell.length_b   1.000
_cell.length_c   1.000
_cell.angle_alpha   90.00
_cell.angle_beta   90.00
_cell.angle_gamma   90.00
#
_symmetry.space_group_name_H-M   'P 1'
#
loop_
_entity.id
_entity.type
_entity.pdbx_description
1 polymer ?
#
loop_
_entity_poly.entity_id
_entity_poly.type
_entity_poly.pdbx_seq_one_letter_code
_entity_poly.pdbx_strand_id
1 'polypeptide(L)'
;MSPLDKIKETLFFKDYWLNKKPLDWDAIGYLTSLIEKYPATNKRTAHYNLNQDLEQLYTAFIDERSIKKHVHNIKQSLSSSSGRTVISQFWEKHADTLKGISLDNKTSQSVVLSAMMKTAASAASANASLSSAAACSSSGTPAVPSNTSKRKQEFDIQTRSRKRRLETIEALKEVDEVFVCDLEESVGTIIKKNAIEVHARLLSKEVLTVRERKIMTNGLSSILDLADNSLASQRSLFSESQWSELQLLFGDKLKMDPVLLSEKVKDVIVIVVGTLGLSGDYDCCISLVNKEIARSKSDSTIAALVVLKAILKIMKKYPSMLIKPPGKKVTESDYLRCVWSPILEALFPPEKNLIRIKSGESINSASTNNKNEQYVAASSIKSLKIDFRLLVDVGNDEVDVGAGECALNDADDKAIEDEGKLTRETKDALDEMVKSVPDDLLDTTCWGLQFTGSHCSLATIHLDSQGLYVNMHRHSFNVPLSHSLLESFGDTIGWLLLMREHMLRLRDIALRHKTAKHSNNISFNRRQTQAPNPRLSYMRDTYYTPPRYHESKLPVFIFSKATVPESVATSSRAPISPSSATSAIITGEPDKFGYIDQDNGTYYNIHTKKLHDSHPHMDANRNEEEDYH
;
A
#
# COMPACT_ATOMS: atom_id res chain seq x y z
N MET A 1 -2.09 -12.43 -43.92
CA MET A 1 -2.51 -12.83 -42.55
C MET A 1 -1.52 -13.86 -42.08
N SER A 2 -0.85 -13.61 -40.95
CA SER A 2 0.06 -14.59 -40.35
C SER A 2 -0.70 -15.89 -40.05
N PRO A 3 -0.08 -17.08 -40.13
CA PRO A 3 -0.70 -18.31 -39.64
C PRO A 3 -1.20 -18.18 -38.19
N LEU A 4 -0.53 -17.37 -37.36
CA LEU A 4 -0.97 -17.08 -36.00
C LEU A 4 -2.27 -16.28 -35.94
N ASP A 5 -2.48 -15.33 -36.87
CA ASP A 5 -3.72 -14.54 -36.93
C ASP A 5 -4.95 -15.40 -37.21
N LYS A 6 -4.78 -16.55 -37.88
CA LYS A 6 -5.87 -17.48 -38.20
C LYS A 6 -6.37 -18.26 -36.99
N ILE A 7 -5.53 -18.44 -35.97
CA ILE A 7 -5.82 -19.30 -34.80
C ILE A 7 -5.81 -18.52 -33.48
N LYS A 8 -5.50 -17.22 -33.48
CA LYS A 8 -5.37 -16.45 -32.22
C LYS A 8 -6.63 -16.44 -31.36
N GLU A 9 -7.82 -16.55 -31.96
CA GLU A 9 -9.09 -16.61 -31.21
C GLU A 9 -9.42 -18.02 -30.69
N THR A 10 -8.69 -19.05 -31.14
CA THR A 10 -8.89 -20.44 -30.71
C THR A 10 -7.80 -20.94 -29.75
N LEU A 11 -6.71 -20.19 -29.59
CA LEU A 11 -5.67 -20.44 -28.58
C LEU A 11 -6.20 -20.14 -27.17
N PHE A 12 -5.97 -21.07 -26.25
CA PHE A 12 -6.35 -20.91 -24.85
C PHE A 12 -5.61 -19.75 -24.19
N PHE A 13 -4.28 -19.68 -24.36
CA PHE A 13 -3.47 -18.61 -23.79
C PHE A 13 -2.81 -17.75 -24.86
N LYS A 14 -3.65 -17.12 -25.69
CA LYS A 14 -3.23 -16.31 -26.85
C LYS A 14 -2.18 -15.24 -26.51
N ASP A 15 -2.26 -14.60 -25.35
CA ASP A 15 -1.35 -13.53 -24.96
C ASP A 15 0.11 -13.99 -24.91
N TYR A 16 0.39 -15.22 -24.43
CA TYR A 16 1.76 -15.73 -24.40
C TYR A 16 2.32 -15.88 -25.82
N TRP A 17 1.52 -16.42 -26.73
CA TRP A 17 1.95 -16.69 -28.10
C TRP A 17 2.08 -15.42 -28.93
N LEU A 18 1.22 -14.42 -28.69
CA LEU A 18 1.20 -13.14 -29.41
C LEU A 18 2.31 -12.18 -28.92
N ASN A 19 2.69 -12.24 -27.65
CA ASN A 19 3.68 -11.33 -27.06
C ASN A 19 5.13 -11.81 -27.21
N LYS A 20 5.37 -12.98 -27.81
CA LYS A 20 6.71 -13.55 -28.02
C LYS A 20 6.94 -13.93 -29.47
N LYS A 21 8.19 -13.83 -29.92
CA LYS A 21 8.56 -14.35 -31.24
C LYS A 21 8.44 -15.88 -31.24
N PRO A 22 8.05 -16.52 -32.36
CA PRO A 22 7.87 -17.98 -32.42
C PRO A 22 9.04 -18.83 -31.95
N LEU A 23 10.28 -18.34 -32.11
CA LEU A 23 11.48 -19.06 -31.69
C LEU A 23 11.79 -18.91 -30.18
N ASP A 24 11.15 -17.95 -29.51
CA ASP A 24 11.30 -17.70 -28.07
C ASP A 24 10.22 -18.45 -27.26
N TRP A 25 9.37 -19.24 -27.93
CA TRP A 25 8.36 -20.05 -27.27
C TRP A 25 9.00 -21.24 -26.56
N ASP A 26 8.58 -21.48 -25.32
CA ASP A 26 9.07 -22.57 -24.49
C ASP A 26 8.00 -23.01 -23.47
N ALA A 27 8.04 -24.27 -23.07
CA ALA A 27 7.03 -24.83 -22.16
C ALA A 27 7.05 -24.17 -20.77
N ILE A 28 8.22 -23.78 -20.27
CA ILE A 28 8.34 -23.19 -18.93
C ILE A 28 7.82 -21.77 -18.93
N GLY A 29 8.22 -20.94 -19.90
CA GLY A 29 7.70 -19.60 -20.07
C GLY A 29 6.17 -19.60 -20.21
N TYR A 30 5.60 -20.53 -20.98
CA TYR A 30 4.15 -20.65 -21.10
C TYR A 30 3.51 -20.94 -19.74
N LEU A 31 4.01 -21.94 -19.00
CA LEU A 31 3.46 -22.34 -17.72
C LEU A 31 3.63 -21.26 -16.65
N THR A 32 4.76 -20.55 -16.63
CA THR A 32 5.01 -19.42 -15.73
C THR A 32 3.98 -18.32 -15.96
N SER A 33 3.87 -17.82 -17.20
CA SER A 33 2.92 -16.75 -17.54
C SER A 33 1.46 -17.18 -17.33
N LEU A 34 1.16 -18.47 -17.52
CA LEU A 34 -0.18 -19.00 -17.30
C LEU A 34 -0.55 -19.01 -15.81
N ILE A 35 0.39 -19.36 -14.94
CA ILE A 35 0.18 -19.36 -13.49
C ILE A 35 0.10 -17.93 -12.97
N GLU A 36 0.92 -17.02 -13.47
CA GLU A 36 0.85 -15.59 -13.11
C GLU A 36 -0.52 -15.00 -13.44
N LYS A 37 -1.05 -15.30 -14.62
CA LYS A 37 -2.35 -14.79 -15.07
C LYS A 37 -3.55 -15.53 -14.50
N TYR A 38 -3.45 -16.86 -14.35
CA TYR A 38 -4.52 -17.75 -13.90
C TYR A 38 -4.03 -18.68 -12.79
N PRO A 39 -3.78 -18.16 -11.59
CA PRO A 39 -3.09 -18.91 -10.54
C PRO A 39 -3.91 -20.07 -9.94
N ALA A 40 -5.21 -20.13 -10.25
CA ALA A 40 -6.06 -21.26 -9.92
C ALA A 40 -5.86 -22.50 -10.82
N THR A 41 -5.07 -22.38 -11.89
CA THR A 41 -4.89 -23.45 -12.87
C THR A 41 -4.06 -24.58 -12.27
N ASN A 42 -4.67 -25.74 -12.08
CA ASN A 42 -3.95 -26.92 -11.61
C ASN A 42 -3.03 -27.50 -12.71
N LYS A 43 -2.02 -28.27 -12.29
CA LYS A 43 -1.03 -28.93 -13.17
C LYS A 43 -1.63 -29.65 -14.38
N ARG A 44 -2.71 -30.42 -14.17
CA ARG A 44 -3.35 -31.21 -15.24
C ARG A 44 -4.00 -30.29 -16.28
N THR A 45 -4.73 -29.27 -15.84
CA THR A 45 -5.37 -28.28 -16.72
C THR A 45 -4.33 -27.46 -17.48
N ALA A 46 -3.27 -27.01 -16.81
CA ALA A 46 -2.19 -26.26 -17.46
C ALA A 46 -1.50 -27.07 -18.57
N HIS A 47 -1.20 -28.34 -18.30
CA HIS A 47 -0.63 -29.25 -19.31
C HIS A 47 -1.60 -29.53 -20.45
N TYR A 48 -2.89 -29.70 -20.16
CA TYR A 48 -3.90 -29.91 -21.19
C TYR A 48 -3.98 -28.69 -22.13
N ASN A 49 -4.05 -27.49 -21.57
CA ASN A 49 -4.13 -26.25 -22.33
C ASN A 49 -2.87 -26.01 -23.17
N LEU A 50 -1.68 -26.22 -22.59
CA LEU A 50 -0.42 -26.14 -23.35
C LEU A 50 -0.42 -27.10 -24.54
N ASN A 51 -0.85 -28.35 -24.35
CA ASN A 51 -0.90 -29.31 -25.45
C ASN A 51 -1.93 -28.92 -26.53
N GLN A 52 -3.11 -28.43 -26.14
CA GLN A 52 -4.11 -27.94 -27.09
C GLN A 52 -3.56 -26.80 -27.95
N ASP A 53 -2.91 -25.82 -27.33
CA ASP A 53 -2.30 -24.70 -28.06
C ASP A 53 -1.17 -25.18 -28.98
N LEU A 54 -0.31 -26.10 -28.51
CA LEU A 54 0.75 -26.68 -29.34
C LEU A 54 0.23 -27.49 -30.53
N GLU A 55 -0.91 -28.19 -30.43
CA GLU A 55 -1.53 -28.87 -31.58
C GLU A 55 -2.07 -27.89 -32.62
N GLN A 56 -2.71 -26.80 -32.16
CA GLN A 56 -3.21 -25.75 -33.04
C GLN A 56 -2.07 -25.03 -33.75
N LEU A 57 -1.01 -24.68 -33.02
CA LEU A 57 0.20 -24.08 -33.58
C LEU A 57 0.89 -25.02 -34.57
N TYR A 58 1.03 -26.30 -34.23
CA TYR A 58 1.65 -27.29 -35.13
C TYR A 58 0.90 -27.44 -36.46
N THR A 59 -0.44 -27.34 -36.41
CA THR A 59 -1.30 -27.39 -37.59
C THR A 59 -1.26 -26.09 -38.39
N ALA A 60 -1.29 -24.94 -37.73
CA ALA A 60 -1.29 -23.63 -38.38
C ALA A 60 0.02 -23.34 -39.11
N PHE A 61 1.16 -23.72 -38.54
CA PHE A 61 2.49 -23.50 -39.12
C PHE A 61 2.95 -24.65 -40.04
N ILE A 62 2.02 -25.33 -40.74
CA ILE A 62 2.36 -26.50 -41.58
C ILE A 62 3.42 -26.20 -42.65
N ASP A 63 3.39 -24.99 -43.21
CA ASP A 63 4.27 -24.52 -44.29
C ASP A 63 5.56 -23.85 -43.78
N GLU A 64 5.62 -23.49 -42.49
CA GLU A 64 6.78 -22.84 -41.88
C GLU A 64 7.67 -23.86 -41.16
N ARG A 65 8.56 -24.50 -41.92
CA ARG A 65 9.39 -25.64 -41.46
C ARG A 65 10.15 -25.37 -40.17
N SER A 66 10.69 -24.16 -39.96
CA SER A 66 11.45 -23.79 -38.76
C SER A 66 10.56 -23.74 -37.52
N ILE A 67 9.42 -23.03 -37.59
CA ILE A 67 8.47 -22.89 -36.48
C ILE A 67 7.81 -24.23 -36.17
N LYS A 68 7.40 -24.98 -37.20
CA LYS A 68 6.83 -26.32 -37.03
C LYS A 68 7.80 -27.26 -36.30
N LYS A 69 9.07 -27.24 -36.69
CA LYS A 69 10.12 -28.02 -36.01
C LYS A 69 10.31 -27.58 -34.57
N HIS A 70 10.26 -26.27 -34.29
CA HIS A 70 10.35 -25.74 -32.93
C HIS A 70 9.18 -26.18 -32.05
N VAL A 71 7.94 -26.03 -32.52
CA VAL A 71 6.73 -26.51 -31.83
C VAL A 71 6.80 -28.03 -31.60
N HIS A 72 7.29 -28.80 -32.59
CA HIS A 72 7.52 -30.24 -32.43
C HIS A 72 8.54 -30.55 -31.33
N ASN A 73 9.64 -29.81 -31.26
CA ASN A 73 10.66 -29.99 -30.22
C ASN A 73 10.09 -29.72 -28.82
N ILE A 74 9.23 -28.69 -28.67
CA ILE A 74 8.53 -28.44 -27.41
C ILE A 74 7.64 -29.63 -27.06
N LYS A 75 6.84 -30.16 -27.99
CA LYS A 75 6.01 -31.35 -27.75
C LYS A 75 6.84 -32.59 -27.38
N GLN A 76 7.97 -32.79 -28.04
CA GLN A 76 8.88 -33.90 -27.77
C GLN A 76 9.54 -33.77 -26.40
N SER A 77 9.93 -32.56 -26.00
CA SER A 77 10.51 -32.31 -24.68
C SER A 77 9.49 -32.56 -23.56
N LEU A 78 8.22 -32.18 -23.74
CA LEU A 78 7.14 -32.50 -22.79
C LEU A 78 6.98 -34.01 -22.56
N SER A 79 7.31 -34.83 -23.57
CA SER A 79 7.17 -36.30 -23.53
C SER A 79 8.46 -37.02 -23.08
N SER A 80 9.62 -36.36 -23.18
CA SER A 80 10.91 -36.96 -22.82
C SER A 80 11.04 -37.16 -21.31
N SER A 81 11.95 -38.04 -20.88
CA SER A 81 12.25 -38.19 -19.45
C SER A 81 12.82 -36.91 -18.85
N SER A 82 13.74 -36.24 -19.56
CA SER A 82 14.37 -35.00 -19.11
C SER A 82 13.39 -33.85 -19.00
N GLY A 83 12.50 -33.65 -19.99
CA GLY A 83 11.51 -32.57 -19.90
C GLY A 83 10.45 -32.85 -18.85
N ARG A 84 10.05 -34.12 -18.63
CA ARG A 84 9.21 -34.48 -17.48
C ARG A 84 9.88 -34.11 -16.15
N THR A 85 11.19 -34.31 -16.00
CA THR A 85 11.94 -33.88 -14.81
C THR A 85 11.92 -32.36 -14.64
N VAL A 86 12.23 -31.60 -15.69
CA VAL A 86 12.25 -30.12 -15.66
C VAL A 86 10.86 -29.56 -15.31
N ILE A 87 9.80 -30.12 -15.88
CA ILE A 87 8.43 -29.72 -15.57
C ILE A 87 8.05 -30.11 -14.14
N SER A 88 8.48 -31.28 -13.65
CA SER A 88 8.26 -31.65 -12.25
C SER A 88 8.92 -30.65 -11.30
N GLN A 89 10.19 -30.31 -11.55
CA GLN A 89 10.93 -29.33 -10.76
C GLN A 89 10.26 -27.95 -10.80
N PHE A 90 9.73 -27.53 -11.94
CA PHE A 90 8.92 -26.32 -12.04
C PHE A 90 7.71 -26.37 -11.11
N TRP A 91 6.90 -27.43 -11.17
CA TRP A 91 5.72 -27.56 -10.31
C TRP A 91 6.07 -27.69 -8.83
N GLU A 92 7.20 -28.31 -8.49
CA GLU A 92 7.72 -28.40 -7.12
C GLU A 92 8.15 -27.02 -6.61
N LYS A 93 8.88 -26.24 -7.42
CA LYS A 93 9.31 -24.87 -7.09
C LYS A 93 8.12 -23.93 -6.87
N HIS A 94 7.05 -24.10 -7.65
CA HIS A 94 5.84 -23.26 -7.56
C HIS A 94 4.74 -23.87 -6.69
N ALA A 95 4.97 -25.03 -6.05
CA ALA A 95 3.95 -25.74 -5.28
C ALA A 95 3.41 -24.91 -4.11
N ASP A 96 4.27 -24.16 -3.42
CA ASP A 96 3.87 -23.36 -2.26
C ASP A 96 3.07 -22.12 -2.68
N THR A 97 3.47 -21.46 -3.77
CA THR A 97 2.70 -20.36 -4.38
C THR A 97 1.32 -20.84 -4.84
N LEU A 98 1.25 -22.00 -5.50
CA LEU A 98 -0.02 -22.59 -5.97
C LEU A 98 -0.90 -23.09 -4.82
N LYS A 99 -0.31 -23.60 -3.74
CA LYS A 99 -1.04 -23.98 -2.53
C LYS A 99 -1.63 -22.75 -1.85
N GLY A 100 -0.86 -21.67 -1.71
CA GLY A 100 -1.35 -20.40 -1.18
C GLY A 100 -2.56 -19.92 -1.97
N ILE A 101 -2.43 -19.79 -3.29
CA ILE A 101 -3.50 -19.27 -4.13
C ILE A 101 -4.70 -20.24 -4.22
N SER A 102 -4.48 -21.55 -4.16
CA SER A 102 -5.58 -22.53 -4.09
C SER A 102 -6.33 -22.48 -2.76
N LEU A 103 -5.66 -22.20 -1.65
CA LEU A 103 -6.30 -21.99 -0.34
C LEU A 103 -7.11 -20.70 -0.36
N ASP A 104 -6.54 -19.62 -0.91
CA ASP A 104 -7.20 -18.32 -1.03
C ASP A 104 -8.43 -18.39 -1.93
N ASN A 105 -8.34 -19.11 -3.05
CA ASN A 105 -9.46 -19.24 -3.99
C ASN A 105 -10.55 -20.19 -3.47
N LYS A 106 -10.21 -21.29 -2.79
CA LYS A 106 -11.21 -22.15 -2.13
C LYS A 106 -11.93 -21.41 -1.01
N THR A 107 -11.20 -20.60 -0.25
CA THR A 107 -11.78 -19.76 0.81
C THR A 107 -12.67 -18.67 0.22
N SER A 108 -12.20 -17.99 -0.83
CA SER A 108 -12.98 -16.97 -1.56
C SER A 108 -14.23 -17.55 -2.21
N GLN A 109 -14.14 -18.70 -2.88
CA GLN A 109 -15.30 -19.38 -3.47
C GLN A 109 -16.26 -19.88 -2.40
N SER A 110 -15.78 -20.42 -1.27
CA SER A 110 -16.63 -20.82 -0.14
C SER A 110 -17.38 -19.62 0.46
N VAL A 111 -16.70 -18.48 0.59
CA VAL A 111 -17.29 -17.22 1.08
C VAL A 111 -18.33 -16.68 0.10
N VAL A 112 -18.02 -16.66 -1.20
CA VAL A 112 -18.97 -16.24 -2.25
C VAL A 112 -20.16 -17.18 -2.31
N LEU A 113 -19.94 -18.50 -2.26
CA LEU A 113 -21.02 -19.49 -2.30
C LEU A 113 -21.89 -19.42 -1.04
N SER A 114 -21.30 -19.18 0.14
CA SER A 114 -22.02 -18.93 1.38
C SER A 114 -22.82 -17.63 1.33
N ALA A 115 -22.26 -16.56 0.77
CA ALA A 115 -22.95 -15.29 0.56
C ALA A 115 -24.13 -15.46 -0.43
N MET A 116 -23.92 -16.16 -1.53
CA MET A 116 -24.97 -16.47 -2.50
C MET A 116 -26.07 -17.37 -1.90
N MET A 117 -25.71 -18.38 -1.10
CA MET A 117 -26.67 -19.22 -0.40
C MET A 117 -27.46 -18.43 0.66
N LYS A 118 -26.83 -17.50 1.38
CA LYS A 118 -27.51 -16.59 2.30
C LYS A 118 -28.49 -15.67 1.56
N THR A 119 -28.06 -15.08 0.44
CA THR A 119 -28.92 -14.23 -0.40
C THR A 119 -30.09 -15.03 -0.99
N ALA A 120 -29.85 -16.25 -1.46
CA ALA A 120 -30.89 -17.14 -1.98
C ALA A 120 -31.86 -17.59 -0.88
N ALA A 121 -31.38 -17.90 0.32
CA ALA A 121 -32.21 -18.24 1.47
C ALA A 121 -33.05 -17.04 1.96
N SER A 122 -32.48 -15.83 1.95
CA SER A 122 -33.20 -14.58 2.24
C SER A 122 -34.25 -14.26 1.17
N ALA A 123 -33.95 -14.48 -0.11
CA ALA A 123 -34.91 -14.32 -1.20
C ALA A 123 -36.03 -15.37 -1.16
N ALA A 124 -35.69 -16.63 -0.84
CA ALA A 124 -36.67 -17.71 -0.68
C ALA A 124 -37.59 -17.48 0.53
N SER A 125 -37.05 -16.96 1.63
CA SER A 125 -37.82 -16.58 2.82
C SER A 125 -38.72 -15.36 2.57
N ALA A 126 -38.26 -14.40 1.77
CA ALA A 126 -39.09 -13.28 1.32
C ALA A 126 -40.26 -13.73 0.43
N ASN A 127 -40.04 -14.70 -0.47
CA ASN A 127 -41.10 -15.24 -1.32
C ASN A 127 -42.07 -16.19 -0.59
N ALA A 128 -41.59 -17.02 0.36
CA ALA A 128 -42.44 -17.87 1.18
C ALA A 128 -43.40 -17.06 2.09
N SER A 129 -42.98 -15.85 2.47
CA SER A 129 -43.79 -14.88 3.23
C SER A 129 -44.90 -14.23 2.39
N LEU A 130 -44.76 -14.23 1.06
CA LEU A 130 -45.75 -13.68 0.11
C LEU A 130 -46.76 -14.75 -0.35
N SER A 131 -46.35 -16.02 -0.44
CA SER A 131 -47.23 -17.12 -0.87
C SER A 131 -48.06 -17.76 0.25
N SER A 132 -47.74 -17.52 1.53
CA SER A 132 -48.52 -18.01 2.68
C SER A 132 -49.73 -17.13 3.05
N ALA A 133 -49.92 -15.99 2.39
CA ALA A 133 -51.05 -15.09 2.64
C ALA A 133 -52.31 -15.37 1.78
N ALA A 134 -52.28 -16.40 0.92
CA ALA A 134 -53.33 -16.63 -0.08
C ALA A 134 -54.18 -17.91 0.11
N ALA A 135 -54.06 -18.65 1.23
CA ALA A 135 -54.89 -19.83 1.44
C ALA A 135 -55.46 -19.91 2.86
N CYS A 136 -56.75 -20.25 2.92
CA CYS A 136 -57.57 -20.63 4.08
C CYS A 136 -58.33 -19.50 4.79
N SER A 137 -59.46 -19.14 4.17
CA SER A 137 -60.62 -18.52 4.79
C SER A 137 -61.56 -19.55 5.45
N SER A 138 -62.35 -19.07 6.42
CA SER A 138 -63.39 -19.73 7.26
C SER A 138 -62.83 -20.36 8.55
N SER A 139 -63.24 -19.98 9.77
CA SER A 139 -64.51 -19.41 10.25
C SER A 139 -64.36 -18.78 11.65
N GLY A 140 -65.02 -17.64 11.88
CA GLY A 140 -65.70 -17.28 13.14
C GLY A 140 -64.90 -16.71 14.33
N THR A 141 -65.22 -15.45 14.69
CA THR A 141 -65.05 -14.74 15.98
C THR A 141 -63.71 -14.00 16.26
N PRO A 142 -63.66 -13.02 17.19
CA PRO A 142 -63.92 -11.60 16.94
C PRO A 142 -62.65 -10.73 16.95
N ALA A 143 -62.82 -9.49 16.47
CA ALA A 143 -61.81 -8.50 16.11
C ALA A 143 -60.68 -8.26 17.15
N VAL A 144 -59.45 -8.46 16.70
CA VAL A 144 -58.22 -7.90 17.29
C VAL A 144 -57.66 -6.87 16.31
N PRO A 145 -57.23 -5.66 16.75
CA PRO A 145 -56.72 -4.64 15.83
C PRO A 145 -55.39 -5.09 15.22
N SER A 146 -55.33 -5.11 13.88
CA SER A 146 -54.18 -5.60 13.13
C SER A 146 -53.04 -4.58 13.08
N ASN A 147 -51.89 -4.95 13.64
CA ASN A 147 -50.63 -4.17 13.65
C ASN A 147 -49.91 -4.11 12.27
N THR A 148 -50.54 -4.61 11.19
CA THR A 148 -49.95 -4.68 9.85
C THR A 148 -49.77 -3.32 9.18
N SER A 149 -50.61 -2.33 9.49
CA SER A 149 -50.47 -0.97 8.95
C SER A 149 -49.23 -0.24 9.49
N LYS A 150 -48.86 -0.46 10.75
CA LYS A 150 -47.69 0.18 11.37
C LYS A 150 -46.39 -0.34 10.75
N ARG A 151 -46.30 -1.64 10.49
CA ARG A 151 -45.10 -2.30 9.93
C ARG A 151 -44.80 -1.86 8.50
N LYS A 152 -45.83 -1.64 7.68
CA LYS A 152 -45.68 -1.11 6.31
C LYS A 152 -45.27 0.36 6.32
N GLN A 153 -45.85 1.16 7.21
CA GLN A 153 -45.51 2.57 7.38
C GLN A 153 -44.06 2.76 7.88
N GLU A 154 -43.59 1.89 8.77
CA GLU A 154 -42.22 1.90 9.31
C GLU A 154 -41.18 1.53 8.23
N PHE A 155 -41.51 0.57 7.36
CA PHE A 155 -40.68 0.21 6.19
C PHE A 155 -40.58 1.34 5.16
N ASP A 156 -41.69 2.02 4.87
CA ASP A 156 -41.71 3.16 3.93
C ASP A 156 -40.93 4.37 4.48
N ILE A 157 -40.98 4.61 5.81
CA ILE A 157 -40.20 5.66 6.48
C ILE A 157 -38.70 5.34 6.44
N GLN A 158 -38.30 4.09 6.71
CA GLN A 158 -36.89 3.68 6.61
C GLN A 158 -36.36 3.82 5.18
N THR A 159 -37.17 3.44 4.17
CA THR A 159 -36.80 3.54 2.76
C THR A 159 -36.63 4.99 2.31
N ARG A 160 -37.53 5.90 2.72
CA ARG A 160 -37.41 7.35 2.41
C ARG A 160 -36.24 8.01 3.13
N SER A 161 -35.98 7.63 4.38
CA SER A 161 -34.82 8.13 5.15
C SER A 161 -33.50 7.69 4.51
N ARG A 162 -33.41 6.43 4.06
CA ARG A 162 -32.26 5.91 3.32
C ARG A 162 -32.03 6.65 2.01
N LYS A 163 -33.10 6.91 1.24
CA LYS A 163 -33.02 7.66 -0.03
C LYS A 163 -32.48 9.08 0.17
N ARG A 164 -33.03 9.85 1.11
CA ARG A 164 -32.54 11.21 1.43
C ARG A 164 -31.09 11.25 1.89
N ARG A 165 -30.68 10.23 2.67
CA ARG A 165 -29.30 10.09 3.12
C ARG A 165 -28.35 9.82 1.95
N LEU A 166 -28.75 8.96 1.00
CA LEU A 166 -27.97 8.70 -0.22
C LEU A 166 -27.85 9.96 -1.09
N GLU A 167 -28.94 10.69 -1.30
CA GLU A 167 -28.93 11.98 -2.03
C GLU A 167 -27.99 13.00 -1.37
N THR A 168 -27.93 13.02 -0.03
CA THR A 168 -27.01 13.89 0.71
C THR A 168 -25.55 13.46 0.56
N ILE A 169 -25.28 12.15 0.60
CA ILE A 169 -23.94 11.59 0.41
C ILE A 169 -23.46 11.86 -1.01
N GLU A 170 -24.34 11.71 -2.00
CA GLU A 170 -24.04 11.88 -3.42
C GLU A 170 -23.57 13.31 -3.74
N ALA A 171 -24.10 14.31 -3.02
CA ALA A 171 -23.69 15.70 -3.16
C ALA A 171 -22.31 16.03 -2.53
N LEU A 172 -21.76 15.17 -1.67
CA LEU A 172 -20.46 15.39 -1.03
C LEU A 172 -19.33 15.08 -2.01
N LYS A 173 -18.41 16.03 -2.20
CA LYS A 173 -17.21 15.87 -3.02
C LYS A 173 -15.99 16.34 -2.25
N GLU A 174 -14.88 15.63 -2.40
CA GLU A 174 -13.57 16.06 -1.94
C GLU A 174 -12.88 16.88 -3.03
N VAL A 175 -11.93 17.73 -2.63
CA VAL A 175 -11.15 18.63 -3.51
C VAL A 175 -9.71 18.13 -3.68
N ASP A 176 -9.49 16.82 -3.58
CA ASP A 176 -8.16 16.21 -3.76
C ASP A 176 -7.65 16.32 -5.19
N GLU A 177 -8.55 16.54 -6.16
CA GLU A 177 -8.26 16.67 -7.59
C GLU A 177 -7.49 15.45 -8.19
N VAL A 178 -7.54 14.30 -7.53
CA VAL A 178 -6.97 13.06 -8.05
C VAL A 178 -8.06 12.26 -8.76
N PHE A 179 -7.91 12.06 -10.06
CA PHE A 179 -8.85 11.31 -10.90
C PHE A 179 -8.13 10.15 -11.59
N VAL A 180 -8.90 9.13 -11.97
CA VAL A 180 -8.44 7.98 -12.75
C VAL A 180 -9.35 7.83 -13.97
N CYS A 181 -8.88 7.10 -14.98
CA CYS A 181 -9.63 6.92 -16.22
C CYS A 181 -11.08 6.50 -15.99
N ASP A 182 -11.98 7.11 -16.77
CA ASP A 182 -13.40 6.80 -16.83
C ASP A 182 -14.22 7.11 -15.54
N LEU A 183 -13.66 7.85 -14.57
CA LEU A 183 -14.39 8.33 -13.39
C LEU A 183 -14.52 9.86 -13.38
N GLU A 184 -15.74 10.34 -13.12
CA GLU A 184 -16.01 11.78 -12.90
C GLU A 184 -15.75 12.23 -11.46
N GLU A 185 -15.67 11.28 -10.53
CA GLU A 185 -15.42 11.54 -9.12
C GLU A 185 -13.95 11.38 -8.79
N SER A 186 -13.46 12.23 -7.88
CA SER A 186 -12.09 12.10 -7.39
C SER A 186 -11.93 10.84 -6.54
N VAL A 187 -10.70 10.33 -6.47
CA VAL A 187 -10.32 9.15 -5.68
C VAL A 187 -10.67 9.36 -4.21
N GLY A 188 -10.37 10.55 -3.66
CA GLY A 188 -10.74 10.92 -2.29
C GLY A 188 -12.26 10.89 -2.07
N THR A 189 -13.05 11.29 -3.07
CA THR A 189 -14.52 11.23 -3.00
C THR A 189 -15.01 9.78 -2.95
N ILE A 190 -14.50 8.92 -3.84
CA ILE A 190 -14.93 7.53 -3.99
C ILE A 190 -14.70 6.74 -2.68
N ILE A 191 -13.49 6.80 -2.12
CA ILE A 191 -13.16 6.03 -0.90
C ILE A 191 -13.96 6.50 0.31
N LYS A 192 -14.26 7.80 0.41
CA LYS A 192 -15.04 8.38 1.53
C LYS A 192 -16.52 8.03 1.42
N LYS A 193 -17.11 8.14 0.23
CA LYS A 193 -18.51 7.75 -0.01
C LYS A 193 -18.72 6.27 0.31
N ASN A 194 -17.87 5.40 -0.22
CA ASN A 194 -17.94 3.97 0.10
C ASN A 194 -17.83 3.72 1.61
N ALA A 195 -16.89 4.38 2.28
CA ALA A 195 -16.73 4.24 3.72
C ALA A 195 -17.94 4.71 4.53
N ILE A 196 -18.63 5.77 4.11
CA ILE A 196 -19.88 6.24 4.74
C ILE A 196 -21.01 5.22 4.55
N GLU A 197 -21.09 4.57 3.39
CA GLU A 197 -22.07 3.51 3.13
C GLU A 197 -21.82 2.29 4.02
N VAL A 198 -20.57 1.83 4.13
CA VAL A 198 -20.20 0.74 5.03
C VAL A 198 -20.43 1.12 6.50
N HIS A 199 -20.20 2.39 6.87
CA HIS A 199 -20.53 2.90 8.20
C HIS A 199 -22.04 2.88 8.48
N ALA A 200 -22.88 3.21 7.49
CA ALA A 200 -24.33 3.12 7.65
C ALA A 200 -24.80 1.67 7.88
N ARG A 201 -24.14 0.68 7.26
CA ARG A 201 -24.35 -0.75 7.52
C ARG A 201 -23.97 -1.12 8.95
N LEU A 202 -22.82 -0.63 9.44
CA LEU A 202 -22.40 -0.79 10.84
C LEU A 202 -23.45 -0.24 11.82
N LEU A 203 -23.95 0.98 11.58
CA LEU A 203 -24.99 1.59 12.42
C LEU A 203 -26.32 0.81 12.40
N SER A 204 -26.59 0.13 11.29
CA SER A 204 -27.75 -0.76 11.13
C SER A 204 -27.54 -2.13 11.81
N LYS A 205 -26.44 -2.31 12.56
CA LYS A 205 -26.04 -3.54 13.26
C LYS A 205 -25.74 -4.71 12.32
N GLU A 206 -25.41 -4.42 11.06
CA GLU A 206 -24.90 -5.44 10.14
C GLU A 206 -23.52 -5.92 10.58
N VAL A 207 -23.26 -7.22 10.46
CA VAL A 207 -21.96 -7.80 10.77
C VAL A 207 -21.01 -7.51 9.60
N LEU A 208 -20.08 -6.57 9.81
CA LEU A 208 -19.01 -6.30 8.85
C LEU A 208 -17.88 -7.30 9.00
N THR A 209 -17.36 -7.77 7.86
CA THR A 209 -16.09 -8.49 7.78
C THR A 209 -14.91 -7.61 8.21
N VAL A 210 -13.76 -8.22 8.51
CA VAL A 210 -12.55 -7.47 8.86
C VAL A 210 -12.11 -6.56 7.71
N ARG A 211 -12.15 -7.05 6.46
CA ARG A 211 -11.81 -6.28 5.25
C ARG A 211 -12.75 -5.08 5.06
N GLU A 212 -14.06 -5.27 5.17
CA GLU A 212 -15.03 -4.15 5.10
C GLU A 212 -14.78 -3.12 6.21
N ARG A 213 -14.45 -3.58 7.43
CA ARG A 213 -14.09 -2.68 8.52
C ARG A 213 -12.81 -1.90 8.21
N LYS A 214 -11.78 -2.53 7.64
CA LYS A 214 -10.55 -1.84 7.23
C LYS A 214 -10.85 -0.80 6.14
N ILE A 215 -11.57 -1.17 5.07
CA ILE A 215 -11.99 -0.24 4.00
C ILE A 215 -12.75 0.95 4.57
N MET A 216 -13.76 0.69 5.42
CA MET A 216 -14.54 1.74 6.09
C MET A 216 -13.64 2.65 6.91
N THR A 217 -12.82 2.09 7.80
CA THR A 217 -12.04 2.91 8.73
C THR A 217 -10.92 3.70 8.04
N ASN A 218 -10.30 3.16 6.98
CA ASN A 218 -9.33 3.88 6.16
C ASN A 218 -10.00 4.99 5.34
N GLY A 219 -11.12 4.70 4.66
CA GLY A 219 -11.83 5.72 3.88
C GLY A 219 -12.43 6.83 4.75
N LEU A 220 -12.97 6.52 5.94
CA LEU A 220 -13.40 7.54 6.90
C LEU A 220 -12.22 8.37 7.45
N SER A 221 -11.00 7.83 7.41
CA SER A 221 -9.77 8.56 7.78
C SER A 221 -9.10 9.21 6.56
N SER A 222 -9.77 9.26 5.41
CA SER A 222 -9.25 9.82 4.16
C SER A 222 -7.97 9.15 3.62
N ILE A 223 -7.81 7.86 3.88
CA ILE A 223 -6.63 7.07 3.48
C ILE A 223 -6.97 6.19 2.27
N LEU A 224 -6.23 6.38 1.18
CA LEU A 224 -6.09 5.43 0.08
C LEU A 224 -4.97 4.45 0.41
N ASP A 225 -5.33 3.18 0.60
CA ASP A 225 -4.42 2.13 1.04
C ASP A 225 -3.89 1.32 -0.15
N LEU A 226 -2.84 1.84 -0.80
CA LEU A 226 -2.15 1.16 -1.90
C LEU A 226 -1.19 0.06 -1.41
N ALA A 227 -0.91 0.01 -0.10
CA ALA A 227 -0.09 -1.05 0.48
C ALA A 227 -0.81 -2.41 0.46
N ASP A 228 -2.13 -2.42 0.57
CA ASP A 228 -2.97 -3.61 0.50
C ASP A 228 -3.50 -3.87 -0.93
N ASN A 229 -2.73 -4.63 -1.70
CA ASN A 229 -3.08 -4.95 -3.09
C ASN A 229 -4.06 -6.13 -3.25
N SER A 230 -4.65 -6.63 -2.15
CA SER A 230 -5.59 -7.75 -2.21
C SER A 230 -6.88 -7.37 -2.93
N LEU A 231 -7.51 -8.32 -3.62
CA LEU A 231 -8.77 -8.06 -4.35
C LEU A 231 -9.93 -7.65 -3.44
N ALA A 232 -9.86 -7.98 -2.14
CA ALA A 232 -10.86 -7.64 -1.14
C ALA A 232 -10.55 -6.34 -0.39
N SER A 233 -9.50 -5.59 -0.78
CA SER A 233 -9.16 -4.29 -0.20
C SER A 233 -9.92 -3.14 -0.87
N GLN A 234 -9.49 -1.89 -0.63
CA GLN A 234 -9.96 -0.72 -1.39
C GLN A 234 -9.74 -0.86 -2.91
N ARG A 235 -8.87 -1.78 -3.36
CA ARG A 235 -8.75 -2.16 -4.77
C ARG A 235 -10.10 -2.53 -5.40
N SER A 236 -10.99 -3.18 -4.63
CA SER A 236 -12.33 -3.56 -5.10
C SER A 236 -13.24 -2.37 -5.48
N LEU A 237 -12.87 -1.15 -5.08
CA LEU A 237 -13.60 0.08 -5.42
C LEU A 237 -13.28 0.58 -6.83
N PHE A 238 -12.27 0.00 -7.48
CA PHE A 238 -11.75 0.43 -8.76
C PHE A 238 -11.68 -0.76 -9.72
N SER A 239 -11.77 -0.49 -11.02
CA SER A 239 -11.40 -1.49 -12.04
C SER A 239 -9.90 -1.78 -11.98
N GLU A 240 -9.47 -2.89 -12.61
CA GLU A 240 -8.05 -3.25 -12.65
C GLU A 240 -7.19 -2.17 -13.31
N SER A 241 -7.65 -1.57 -14.42
CA SER A 241 -6.96 -0.48 -15.10
C SER A 241 -6.83 0.76 -14.22
N GLN A 242 -7.92 1.16 -13.55
CA GLN A 242 -7.92 2.30 -12.63
C GLN A 242 -6.99 2.07 -11.43
N TRP A 243 -6.99 0.86 -10.85
CA TRP A 243 -6.09 0.54 -9.75
C TRP A 243 -4.63 0.53 -10.18
N SER A 244 -4.31 -0.03 -11.35
CA SER A 244 -2.97 0.02 -11.93
C SER A 244 -2.53 1.46 -12.22
N GLU A 245 -3.43 2.31 -12.70
CA GLU A 245 -3.17 3.74 -12.89
C GLU A 245 -2.82 4.43 -11.56
N LEU A 246 -3.55 4.15 -10.47
CA LEU A 246 -3.21 4.67 -9.14
C LEU A 246 -1.84 4.20 -8.67
N GLN A 247 -1.54 2.91 -8.85
CA GLN A 247 -0.24 2.35 -8.47
C GLN A 247 0.90 2.99 -9.25
N LEU A 248 0.72 3.26 -10.55
CA LEU A 248 1.71 3.96 -11.36
C LEU A 248 1.86 5.43 -10.94
N LEU A 249 0.73 6.15 -10.83
CA LEU A 249 0.71 7.56 -10.45
C LEU A 249 1.46 7.80 -9.13
N PHE A 250 1.11 7.05 -8.09
CA PHE A 250 1.72 7.22 -6.77
C PHE A 250 3.04 6.47 -6.63
N GLY A 251 3.26 5.40 -7.39
CA GLY A 251 4.53 4.69 -7.46
C GLY A 251 5.65 5.59 -7.97
N ASP A 252 5.39 6.37 -9.02
CA ASP A 252 6.34 7.34 -9.57
C ASP A 252 6.45 8.60 -8.71
N LYS A 253 5.30 9.18 -8.31
CA LYS A 253 5.26 10.42 -7.53
C LYS A 253 5.88 10.28 -6.15
N LEU A 254 5.61 9.17 -5.48
CA LEU A 254 6.06 8.88 -4.11
C LEU A 254 7.17 7.83 -4.10
N LYS A 255 7.93 7.71 -5.18
CA LYS A 255 9.00 6.71 -5.31
C LYS A 255 10.03 6.89 -4.21
N MET A 256 10.47 5.76 -3.66
CA MET A 256 11.57 5.71 -2.69
C MET A 256 12.52 4.61 -3.14
N ASP A 257 13.81 4.92 -3.20
CA ASP A 257 14.85 3.97 -3.55
C ASP A 257 15.67 3.61 -2.30
N PRO A 258 15.97 2.32 -2.08
CA PRO A 258 16.75 1.90 -0.92
C PRO A 258 18.16 2.49 -0.93
N VAL A 259 18.75 2.66 0.25
CA VAL A 259 20.15 3.11 0.37
C VAL A 259 21.06 2.07 -0.28
N LEU A 260 21.85 2.50 -1.28
CA LEU A 260 22.84 1.65 -1.91
C LEU A 260 23.95 1.31 -0.91
N LEU A 261 24.12 0.02 -0.65
CA LEU A 261 25.20 -0.45 0.21
C LEU A 261 26.57 -0.22 -0.45
N SER A 262 27.55 0.18 0.36
CA SER A 262 28.93 0.28 -0.12
C SER A 262 29.48 -1.10 -0.48
N GLU A 263 30.39 -1.16 -1.46
CA GLU A 263 31.07 -2.41 -1.85
C GLU A 263 31.68 -3.12 -0.65
N LYS A 264 32.24 -2.35 0.29
CA LYS A 264 32.75 -2.88 1.55
C LYS A 264 31.71 -3.67 2.36
N VAL A 265 30.47 -3.18 2.46
CA VAL A 265 29.41 -3.90 3.18
C VAL A 265 29.03 -5.18 2.42
N LYS A 266 28.92 -5.11 1.09
CA LYS A 266 28.63 -6.26 0.24
C LYS A 266 29.70 -7.35 0.38
N ASP A 267 30.98 -6.97 0.33
CA ASP A 267 32.12 -7.87 0.54
C ASP A 267 32.04 -8.55 1.91
N VAL A 268 31.73 -7.80 2.97
CA VAL A 268 31.58 -8.36 4.32
C VAL A 268 30.44 -9.36 4.38
N ILE A 269 29.30 -9.08 3.73
CA ILE A 269 28.18 -10.02 3.65
C ILE A 269 28.62 -11.31 2.95
N VAL A 270 29.30 -11.22 1.80
CA VAL A 270 29.80 -12.39 1.06
C VAL A 270 30.78 -13.22 1.91
N ILE A 271 31.72 -12.57 2.61
CA ILE A 271 32.67 -13.26 3.50
C ILE A 271 31.93 -13.96 4.65
N VAL A 272 30.93 -13.30 5.23
CA VAL A 272 30.09 -13.88 6.31
C VAL A 272 29.33 -15.10 5.80
N VAL A 273 28.69 -15.02 4.63
CA VAL A 273 27.97 -16.14 4.01
C VAL A 273 28.92 -17.32 3.77
N GLY A 274 30.08 -17.06 3.15
CA GLY A 274 31.08 -18.10 2.88
C GLY A 274 31.62 -18.74 4.17
N THR A 275 31.90 -17.94 5.20
CA THR A 275 32.39 -18.44 6.49
C THR A 275 31.35 -19.32 7.18
N LEU A 276 30.08 -18.87 7.24
CA LEU A 276 29.00 -19.65 7.82
C LEU A 276 28.72 -20.93 7.02
N GLY A 277 28.85 -20.90 5.68
CA GLY A 277 28.69 -22.09 4.85
C GLY A 277 29.78 -23.14 5.06
N LEU A 278 31.00 -22.71 5.41
CA LEU A 278 32.12 -23.62 5.67
C LEU A 278 32.11 -24.19 7.09
N SER A 279 31.87 -23.37 8.11
CA SER A 279 32.05 -23.77 9.52
C SER A 279 30.82 -23.63 10.40
N GLY A 280 29.80 -22.87 9.98
CA GLY A 280 28.67 -22.49 10.84
C GLY A 280 29.06 -21.58 12.01
N ASP A 281 30.27 -21.01 12.02
CA ASP A 281 30.79 -20.25 13.15
C ASP A 281 30.30 -18.79 13.15
N TYR A 282 29.18 -18.56 13.84
CA TYR A 282 28.61 -17.24 14.05
C TYR A 282 29.51 -16.31 14.88
N ASP A 283 30.32 -16.82 15.82
CA ASP A 283 31.16 -15.98 16.66
C ASP A 283 32.33 -15.40 15.86
N CYS A 284 32.93 -16.21 14.98
CA CYS A 284 33.91 -15.76 14.02
C CYS A 284 33.35 -14.64 13.12
N CYS A 285 32.16 -14.83 12.55
CA CYS A 285 31.50 -13.83 11.71
C CYS A 285 31.18 -12.54 12.47
N ILE A 286 30.65 -12.63 13.70
CA ILE A 286 30.38 -11.46 14.53
C ILE A 286 31.68 -10.72 14.88
N SER A 287 32.77 -11.45 15.15
CA SER A 287 34.09 -10.87 15.40
C SER A 287 34.63 -10.12 14.17
N LEU A 288 34.49 -10.68 12.97
CA LEU A 288 34.82 -10.01 11.71
C LEU A 288 34.04 -8.70 11.56
N VAL A 289 32.71 -8.75 11.70
CA VAL A 289 31.86 -7.56 11.56
C VAL A 289 32.23 -6.47 12.58
N ASN A 290 32.55 -6.84 13.83
CA ASN A 290 33.03 -5.88 14.83
C ASN A 290 34.34 -5.19 14.43
N LYS A 291 35.31 -5.94 13.87
CA LYS A 291 36.56 -5.36 13.38
C LYS A 291 36.30 -4.38 12.24
N GLU A 292 35.37 -4.70 11.34
CA GLU A 292 35.02 -3.82 10.22
C GLU A 292 34.23 -2.58 10.64
N ILE A 293 33.38 -2.68 11.66
CA ILE A 293 32.75 -1.53 12.31
C ILE A 293 33.83 -0.60 12.88
N ALA A 294 34.80 -1.13 13.65
CA ALA A 294 35.85 -0.35 14.29
C ALA A 294 36.80 0.33 13.28
N ARG A 295 36.98 -0.25 12.10
CA ARG A 295 37.81 0.29 11.00
C ARG A 295 37.06 1.29 10.11
N SER A 296 35.73 1.26 10.12
CA SER A 296 34.94 2.12 9.25
C SER A 296 34.88 3.55 9.79
N LYS A 297 34.90 4.52 8.87
CA LYS A 297 34.66 5.95 9.16
C LYS A 297 33.32 6.45 8.60
N SER A 298 32.65 5.64 7.78
CA SER A 298 31.38 5.99 7.15
C SER A 298 30.23 5.58 8.07
N ASP A 299 29.40 6.55 8.46
CA ASP A 299 28.24 6.32 9.32
C ASP A 299 27.24 5.34 8.70
N SER A 300 27.00 5.43 7.38
CA SER A 300 26.12 4.51 6.65
C SER A 300 26.69 3.09 6.63
N THR A 301 28.00 2.93 6.42
CA THR A 301 28.68 1.63 6.49
C THR A 301 28.63 1.06 7.91
N ILE A 302 28.87 1.88 8.93
CA ILE A 302 28.77 1.46 10.33
C ILE A 302 27.35 1.00 10.65
N ALA A 303 26.33 1.77 10.27
CA ALA A 303 24.94 1.45 10.50
C ALA A 303 24.56 0.11 9.82
N ALA A 304 24.94 -0.08 8.56
CA ALA A 304 24.70 -1.32 7.82
C ALA A 304 25.32 -2.54 8.53
N LEU A 305 26.58 -2.44 8.96
CA LEU A 305 27.30 -3.52 9.64
C LEU A 305 26.73 -3.79 11.04
N VAL A 306 26.25 -2.78 11.74
CA VAL A 306 25.57 -2.94 13.05
C VAL A 306 24.25 -3.70 12.89
N VAL A 307 23.47 -3.43 11.84
CA VAL A 307 22.27 -4.20 11.49
C VAL A 307 22.64 -5.65 11.15
N LEU A 308 23.63 -5.86 10.28
CA LEU A 308 24.11 -7.21 9.93
C LEU A 308 24.51 -8.01 11.19
N LYS A 309 25.25 -7.38 12.10
CA LYS A 309 25.62 -7.99 13.39
C LYS A 309 24.40 -8.37 14.23
N ALA A 310 23.36 -7.54 14.27
CA ALA A 310 22.13 -7.85 14.99
C ALA A 310 21.44 -9.09 14.39
N ILE A 311 21.34 -9.15 13.06
CA ILE A 311 20.78 -10.30 12.34
C ILE A 311 21.55 -11.59 12.66
N LEU A 312 22.89 -11.56 12.60
CA LEU A 312 23.73 -12.73 12.94
C LEU A 312 23.49 -13.21 14.38
N LYS A 313 23.35 -12.29 15.34
CA LYS A 313 23.02 -12.64 16.72
C LYS A 313 21.65 -13.30 16.85
N ILE A 314 20.65 -12.80 16.12
CA ILE A 314 19.30 -13.38 16.12
C ILE A 314 19.33 -14.78 15.51
N MET A 315 19.97 -14.96 14.35
CA MET A 315 20.13 -16.26 13.69
C MET A 315 20.80 -17.29 14.60
N LYS A 316 21.85 -16.88 15.32
CA LYS A 316 22.55 -17.74 16.28
C LYS A 316 21.68 -18.10 17.49
N LYS A 317 21.01 -17.12 18.09
CA LYS A 317 20.39 -17.26 19.42
C LYS A 317 18.93 -17.73 19.36
N TYR A 318 18.21 -17.39 18.31
CA TYR A 318 16.77 -17.62 18.17
C TYR A 318 16.37 -18.31 16.86
N PRO A 319 17.12 -19.33 16.36
CA PRO A 319 16.80 -19.96 15.07
C PRO A 319 15.38 -20.56 15.04
N SER A 320 14.87 -21.06 16.18
CA SER A 320 13.52 -21.64 16.25
C SER A 320 12.39 -20.61 16.09
N MET A 321 12.66 -19.32 16.32
CA MET A 321 11.67 -18.25 16.12
C MET A 321 11.59 -17.81 14.66
N LEU A 322 12.62 -18.11 13.86
CA LEU A 322 12.68 -17.74 12.44
C LEU A 322 11.93 -18.74 11.52
N ILE A 323 11.50 -19.88 12.06
CA ILE A 323 10.79 -20.95 11.34
C ILE A 323 9.27 -20.79 11.56
N LYS A 324 8.47 -20.91 10.48
CA LYS A 324 7.01 -21.00 10.53
C LYS A 324 6.54 -22.46 10.37
N PRO A 325 5.61 -22.97 11.21
CA PRO A 325 5.18 -22.43 12.49
C PRO A 325 6.28 -22.62 13.56
N PRO A 326 6.36 -21.74 14.58
CA PRO A 326 7.34 -21.91 15.65
C PRO A 326 7.05 -23.19 16.45
N GLY A 327 8.09 -23.98 16.73
CA GLY A 327 7.95 -25.24 17.49
C GLY A 327 7.59 -25.07 18.98
N LYS A 328 7.55 -23.84 19.49
CA LYS A 328 7.21 -23.49 20.88
C LYS A 328 6.04 -22.50 20.91
N LYS A 329 5.35 -22.41 22.06
CA LYS A 329 4.36 -21.35 22.35
C LYS A 329 5.09 -20.00 22.44
N VAL A 330 5.35 -19.38 21.30
CA VAL A 330 5.92 -18.04 21.17
C VAL A 330 4.77 -17.03 21.18
N THR A 331 4.97 -15.89 21.85
CA THR A 331 4.01 -14.78 21.86
C THR A 331 4.43 -13.64 20.91
N GLU A 332 3.53 -12.71 20.63
CA GLU A 332 3.84 -11.46 19.91
C GLU A 332 4.95 -10.66 20.62
N SER A 333 4.86 -10.56 21.94
CA SER A 333 5.89 -9.91 22.76
C SER A 333 7.25 -10.61 22.67
N ASP A 334 7.29 -11.93 22.54
CA ASP A 334 8.55 -12.65 22.33
C ASP A 334 9.17 -12.30 20.99
N TYR A 335 8.38 -12.22 19.90
CA TYR A 335 8.86 -11.78 18.60
C TYR A 335 9.38 -10.36 18.62
N LEU A 336 8.59 -9.42 19.19
CA LEU A 336 9.02 -8.04 19.35
C LEU A 336 10.36 -7.98 20.10
N ARG A 337 10.47 -8.62 21.27
CA ARG A 337 11.67 -8.54 22.12
C ARG A 337 12.89 -9.28 21.58
N CYS A 338 12.72 -10.48 21.04
CA CYS A 338 13.84 -11.36 20.70
C CYS A 338 14.32 -11.19 19.26
N VAL A 339 13.44 -10.77 18.35
CA VAL A 339 13.73 -10.63 16.92
C VAL A 339 13.79 -9.16 16.52
N TRP A 340 12.74 -8.38 16.81
CA TRP A 340 12.62 -7.03 16.25
C TRP A 340 13.33 -5.94 17.04
N SER A 341 13.24 -5.93 18.37
CA SER A 341 13.93 -4.95 19.23
C SER A 341 15.43 -4.91 18.96
N PRO A 342 16.18 -6.02 18.82
CA PRO A 342 17.61 -5.95 18.50
C PRO A 342 17.91 -5.29 17.16
N ILE A 343 17.01 -5.40 16.17
CA ILE A 343 17.16 -4.75 14.85
C ILE A 343 16.85 -3.25 14.98
N LEU A 344 15.76 -2.90 15.66
CA LEU A 344 15.36 -1.51 15.88
C LEU A 344 16.39 -0.75 16.74
N GLU A 345 16.92 -1.36 17.79
CA GLU A 345 17.99 -0.79 18.63
C GLU A 345 19.32 -0.65 17.88
N ALA A 346 19.58 -1.53 16.91
CA ALA A 346 20.72 -1.40 16.00
C ALA A 346 20.57 -0.20 15.06
N LEU A 347 19.35 0.10 14.59
CA LEU A 347 19.05 1.27 13.77
C LEU A 347 19.02 2.57 14.58
N PHE A 348 18.48 2.50 15.80
CA PHE A 348 18.22 3.64 16.68
C PHE A 348 18.87 3.45 18.06
N PRO A 349 20.22 3.39 18.16
CA PRO A 349 20.90 3.39 19.44
C PRO A 349 20.49 4.62 20.28
N PRO A 350 19.95 4.43 21.50
CA PRO A 350 19.42 5.51 22.33
C PRO A 350 20.45 6.60 22.62
N GLU A 351 21.71 6.21 22.82
CA GLU A 351 22.81 7.09 23.18
C GLU A 351 23.24 8.05 22.06
N LYS A 352 22.88 7.76 20.80
CA LYS A 352 23.36 8.50 19.63
C LYS A 352 22.27 9.20 18.84
N ASN A 353 21.09 8.58 18.76
CA ASN A 353 20.12 8.94 17.73
C ASN A 353 18.89 9.65 18.29
N LEU A 354 18.69 9.72 19.62
CA LEU A 354 17.54 10.37 20.29
C LEU A 354 16.15 9.87 19.84
N ILE A 355 16.10 8.77 19.07
CA ILE A 355 14.87 8.03 18.77
C ILE A 355 14.83 6.86 19.75
N ARG A 356 13.75 6.77 20.51
CA ARG A 356 13.49 5.73 21.51
C ARG A 356 12.35 4.84 21.04
N ILE A 357 12.49 3.54 21.32
CA ILE A 357 11.42 2.57 21.12
C ILE A 357 10.61 2.51 22.42
N LYS A 358 9.31 2.76 22.34
CA LYS A 358 8.38 2.62 23.46
C LYS A 358 7.41 1.49 23.16
N SER A 359 7.65 0.34 23.77
CA SER A 359 6.85 -0.87 23.62
C SER A 359 5.78 -1.02 24.72
N GLY A 360 4.72 -1.76 24.42
CA GLY A 360 3.69 -2.20 25.36
C GLY A 360 2.44 -1.33 25.31
N GLU A 361 1.40 -1.81 24.62
CA GLU A 361 0.07 -1.18 24.43
C GLU A 361 0.11 0.36 24.52
N SER A 362 0.98 0.96 23.72
CA SER A 362 1.27 2.37 23.82
C SER A 362 0.22 3.17 23.06
N ILE A 363 -0.07 4.38 23.54
CA ILE A 363 -1.08 5.26 22.98
C ILE A 363 -0.44 6.59 22.62
N ASN A 364 -0.69 7.10 21.42
CA ASN A 364 -0.35 8.47 21.05
C ASN A 364 -1.30 9.48 21.73
N SER A 365 -0.72 10.52 22.33
CA SER A 365 -1.45 11.62 22.95
C SER A 365 -2.30 12.40 21.94
N ALA A 366 -1.79 12.65 20.73
CA ALA A 366 -2.52 13.27 19.64
C ALA A 366 -3.76 12.44 19.28
N SER A 367 -3.61 11.11 19.11
CA SER A 367 -4.73 10.21 18.82
C SER A 367 -5.78 10.23 19.93
N THR A 368 -5.37 10.40 21.20
CA THR A 368 -6.31 10.51 22.34
C THR A 368 -7.07 11.82 22.32
N ASN A 369 -6.39 12.93 22.02
CA ASN A 369 -7.02 14.24 21.91
C ASN A 369 -8.04 14.26 20.77
N ASN A 370 -7.66 13.78 19.57
CA ASN A 370 -8.55 13.71 18.41
C ASN A 370 -9.78 12.82 18.70
N LYS A 371 -9.59 11.67 19.36
CA LYS A 371 -10.72 10.81 19.76
C LYS A 371 -11.62 11.49 20.80
N ASN A 372 -11.04 12.26 21.72
CA ASN A 372 -11.80 13.03 22.70
C ASN A 372 -12.66 14.11 22.02
N GLU A 373 -12.14 14.77 20.99
CA GLU A 373 -12.92 15.72 20.18
C GLU A 373 -14.06 15.02 19.42
N GLN A 374 -13.84 13.81 18.90
CA GLN A 374 -14.90 13.04 18.24
C GLN A 374 -16.00 12.56 19.22
N TYR A 375 -15.63 12.27 20.47
CA TYR A 375 -16.51 11.70 21.49
C TYR A 375 -16.55 12.51 22.79
N VAL A 376 -16.76 13.83 22.71
CA VAL A 376 -16.76 14.78 23.85
C VAL A 376 -17.60 14.34 25.07
N ALA A 377 -18.69 13.59 24.85
CA ALA A 377 -19.58 13.12 25.90
C ALA A 377 -19.10 11.83 26.62
N ALA A 378 -18.05 11.18 26.14
CA ALA A 378 -17.57 9.93 26.71
C ALA A 378 -16.57 10.17 27.86
N SER A 379 -16.68 9.38 28.92
CA SER A 379 -15.69 9.36 30.00
C SER A 379 -14.58 8.32 29.70
N SER A 380 -13.36 8.58 30.20
CA SER A 380 -12.21 7.66 30.10
C SER A 380 -11.83 7.25 28.66
N ILE A 381 -11.66 8.24 27.78
CA ILE A 381 -11.31 8.01 26.38
C ILE A 381 -9.85 7.58 26.26
N LYS A 382 -9.65 6.40 25.67
CA LYS A 382 -8.34 5.90 25.23
C LYS A 382 -8.40 5.69 23.72
N SER A 383 -7.37 6.16 23.02
CA SER A 383 -7.28 5.99 21.57
C SER A 383 -6.86 4.59 21.16
N LEU A 384 -6.46 4.45 19.89
CA LEU A 384 -5.81 3.26 19.37
C LEU A 384 -4.60 2.95 20.24
N LYS A 385 -4.45 1.66 20.55
CA LYS A 385 -3.26 1.12 21.22
C LYS A 385 -2.49 0.37 20.15
N ILE A 386 -1.19 0.63 20.08
CA ILE A 386 -0.27 -0.07 19.19
C ILE A 386 0.83 -0.73 20.03
N ASP A 387 1.40 -1.81 19.51
CA ASP A 387 2.41 -2.58 20.24
C ASP A 387 3.68 -1.79 20.56
N PHE A 388 4.13 -0.95 19.63
CA PHE A 388 5.28 -0.08 19.88
C PHE A 388 5.27 1.21 19.05
N ARG A 389 5.90 2.25 19.61
CA ARG A 389 6.13 3.55 18.99
C ARG A 389 7.61 3.84 18.83
N LEU A 390 7.95 4.56 17.78
CA LEU A 390 9.27 5.16 17.58
C LEU A 390 9.11 6.65 17.79
N LEU A 391 9.71 7.17 18.85
CA LEU A 391 9.47 8.53 19.30
C LEU A 391 10.77 9.28 19.58
N VAL A 392 10.68 10.60 19.52
CA VAL A 392 11.75 11.52 19.89
C VAL A 392 11.31 12.24 21.16
N ASP A 393 12.15 12.20 22.17
CA ASP A 393 11.94 12.94 23.40
C ASP A 393 12.39 14.40 23.16
N VAL A 394 11.43 15.33 23.08
CA VAL A 394 11.68 16.75 22.82
C VAL A 394 11.31 17.51 24.09
N GLY A 395 12.25 17.65 25.02
CA GLY A 395 11.98 18.21 26.37
C GLY A 395 11.05 17.30 27.18
N ASN A 396 9.87 17.80 27.57
CA ASN A 396 8.85 17.01 28.28
C ASN A 396 7.80 16.38 27.34
N ASP A 397 7.94 16.59 26.03
CA ASP A 397 6.98 16.15 25.02
C ASP A 397 7.53 14.92 24.28
N GLU A 398 6.67 13.94 23.99
CA GLU A 398 6.99 12.81 23.12
C GLU A 398 6.48 13.13 21.71
N VAL A 399 7.33 12.97 20.70
CA VAL A 399 6.98 13.22 19.30
C VAL A 399 7.12 11.92 18.51
N ASP A 400 6.01 11.39 17.99
CA ASP A 400 6.01 10.13 17.23
C ASP A 400 6.59 10.32 15.81
N VAL A 401 7.60 9.52 15.45
CA VAL A 401 8.23 9.49 14.11
C VAL A 401 7.98 8.19 13.35
N GLY A 402 7.31 7.24 13.99
CA GLY A 402 6.87 5.98 13.41
C GLY A 402 6.07 5.13 14.39
N ALA A 403 5.30 4.20 13.85
CA ALA A 403 4.44 3.29 14.62
C ALA A 403 4.67 1.85 14.18
N GLY A 404 4.34 0.89 15.04
CA GLY A 404 4.32 -0.51 14.63
C GLY A 404 3.42 -1.42 15.45
N GLU A 405 3.00 -2.48 14.79
CA GLU A 405 2.14 -3.55 15.31
C GLU A 405 2.79 -4.92 15.09
N CYS A 406 2.57 -5.84 16.02
CA CYS A 406 3.12 -7.18 15.98
C CYS A 406 2.01 -8.24 16.10
N ALA A 407 1.87 -9.04 15.05
CA ALA A 407 1.04 -10.24 15.06
C ALA A 407 1.91 -11.50 15.11
N LEU A 408 1.36 -12.59 15.67
CA LEU A 408 2.09 -13.86 15.76
C LEU A 408 2.35 -14.49 14.39
N ASN A 409 1.38 -14.38 13.50
CA ASN A 409 1.40 -14.90 12.15
C ASN A 409 0.56 -14.00 11.25
N ASP A 410 0.60 -14.30 9.97
CA ASP A 410 -0.22 -13.75 8.90
C ASP A 410 -1.65 -14.31 8.93
N ALA A 411 -2.20 -14.67 10.11
CA ALA A 411 -3.61 -15.01 10.20
C ALA A 411 -4.42 -13.81 9.75
N ASP A 412 -5.03 -13.95 8.56
CA ASP A 412 -5.52 -12.85 7.75
C ASP A 412 -6.34 -11.85 8.60
N ASP A 413 -7.35 -12.31 9.33
CA ASP A 413 -8.25 -11.41 10.06
C ASP A 413 -7.55 -10.55 11.13
N LYS A 414 -6.66 -11.12 11.95
CA LYS A 414 -5.98 -10.31 12.98
C LYS A 414 -4.96 -9.37 12.35
N ALA A 415 -4.16 -9.87 11.42
CA ALA A 415 -3.15 -9.08 10.73
C ALA A 415 -3.77 -7.90 9.98
N ILE A 416 -4.91 -8.09 9.30
CA ILE A 416 -5.65 -7.02 8.61
C ILE A 416 -6.21 -6.00 9.62
N GLU A 417 -6.76 -6.46 10.74
CA GLU A 417 -7.30 -5.55 11.76
C GLU A 417 -6.21 -4.66 12.34
N ASP A 418 -5.06 -5.25 12.68
CA ASP A 418 -3.92 -4.54 13.26
C ASP A 418 -3.25 -3.63 12.21
N GLU A 419 -3.16 -4.04 10.94
CA GLU A 419 -2.70 -3.17 9.85
C GLU A 419 -3.58 -1.92 9.68
N GLY A 420 -4.90 -2.08 9.76
CA GLY A 420 -5.84 -0.95 9.71
C GLY A 420 -5.67 0.01 10.89
N LYS A 421 -5.37 -0.50 12.09
CA LYS A 421 -5.03 0.34 13.27
C LYS A 421 -3.71 1.07 13.05
N LEU A 422 -2.67 0.34 12.65
CA LEU A 422 -1.34 0.86 12.38
C LEU A 422 -1.37 2.00 11.36
N THR A 423 -2.12 1.83 10.26
CA THR A 423 -2.22 2.84 9.20
C THR A 423 -2.79 4.16 9.71
N ARG A 424 -3.83 4.10 10.56
CA ARG A 424 -4.43 5.30 11.18
C ARG A 424 -3.53 5.94 12.24
N GLU A 425 -2.83 5.15 13.04
CA GLU A 425 -1.90 5.70 14.03
C GLU A 425 -0.67 6.34 13.36
N THR A 426 -0.21 5.76 12.24
CA THR A 426 0.85 6.34 11.40
C THR A 426 0.38 7.66 10.77
N LYS A 427 -0.91 7.75 10.37
CA LYS A 427 -1.54 9.02 9.93
C LYS A 427 -1.51 10.07 11.03
N ASP A 428 -1.91 9.71 12.25
CA ASP A 428 -1.95 10.65 13.38
C ASP A 428 -0.55 11.20 13.72
N ALA A 429 0.48 10.35 13.63
CA ALA A 429 1.87 10.79 13.75
C ALA A 429 2.29 11.74 12.61
N LEU A 430 1.90 11.45 11.36
CA LEU A 430 2.15 12.36 10.23
C LEU A 430 1.45 13.72 10.45
N ASP A 431 0.20 13.72 10.89
CA ASP A 431 -0.59 14.92 11.15
C ASP A 431 0.05 15.80 12.22
N GLU A 432 0.58 15.19 13.29
CA GLU A 432 1.34 15.90 14.32
C GLU A 432 2.63 16.52 13.75
N MET A 433 3.29 15.83 12.82
CA MET A 433 4.47 16.37 12.15
C MET A 433 4.08 17.57 11.28
N VAL A 434 3.07 17.45 10.42
CA VAL A 434 2.60 18.54 9.55
C VAL A 434 2.22 19.78 10.38
N LYS A 435 1.61 19.59 11.56
CA LYS A 435 1.31 20.68 12.51
C LYS A 435 2.54 21.34 13.13
N SER A 436 3.66 20.64 13.16
CA SER A 436 4.89 21.06 13.84
C SER A 436 5.97 21.55 12.88
N VAL A 437 5.81 21.34 11.57
CA VAL A 437 6.82 21.58 10.54
C VAL A 437 6.46 22.84 9.73
N PRO A 438 7.37 23.81 9.52
CA PRO A 438 7.14 24.98 8.66
C PRO A 438 6.96 24.62 7.17
N ASP A 439 6.55 25.61 6.36
CA ASP A 439 6.25 25.48 4.91
C ASP A 439 7.34 24.82 4.05
N ASP A 440 8.61 24.83 4.47
CA ASP A 440 9.77 24.43 3.68
C ASP A 440 10.03 22.90 3.65
N LEU A 441 9.26 22.12 4.41
CA LEU A 441 9.47 20.68 4.59
C LEU A 441 8.23 19.88 4.19
N LEU A 442 7.74 20.16 2.98
CA LEU A 442 6.50 19.62 2.43
C LEU A 442 6.50 18.08 2.34
N ASP A 443 7.63 17.41 2.16
CA ASP A 443 7.69 15.94 1.98
C ASP A 443 7.72 15.15 3.30
N THR A 444 6.87 15.55 4.24
CA THR A 444 6.76 14.85 5.51
C THR A 444 6.07 13.51 5.28
N THR A 445 6.75 12.43 5.65
CA THR A 445 6.29 11.04 5.53
C THR A 445 6.46 10.36 6.87
N CYS A 446 5.50 9.53 7.28
CA CYS A 446 5.63 8.71 8.49
C CYS A 446 5.67 7.22 8.14
N TRP A 447 6.43 6.42 8.89
CA TRP A 447 6.63 4.99 8.64
C TRP A 447 5.76 4.13 9.57
N GLY A 448 5.12 3.13 8.99
CA GLY A 448 4.41 2.05 9.68
C GLY A 448 5.17 0.73 9.52
N LEU A 449 5.36 0.02 10.63
CA LEU A 449 6.04 -1.28 10.67
C LEU A 449 5.07 -2.36 11.14
N GLN A 450 4.76 -3.32 10.28
CA GLN A 450 3.97 -4.47 10.66
C GLN A 450 4.84 -5.72 10.76
N PHE A 451 4.84 -6.36 11.92
CA PHE A 451 5.53 -7.62 12.15
C PHE A 451 4.53 -8.78 12.18
N THR A 452 4.84 -9.87 11.50
CA THR A 452 4.09 -11.13 11.57
C THR A 452 5.06 -12.29 11.78
N GLY A 453 5.36 -12.58 13.05
CA GLY A 453 6.46 -13.48 13.40
C GLY A 453 7.83 -12.92 13.01
N SER A 454 8.58 -13.63 12.16
CA SER A 454 9.88 -13.18 11.61
C SER A 454 9.77 -12.37 10.31
N HIS A 455 8.56 -12.15 9.81
CA HIS A 455 8.27 -11.32 8.66
C HIS A 455 7.99 -9.87 9.08
N CYS A 456 8.47 -8.91 8.29
CA CYS A 456 8.15 -7.50 8.43
C CYS A 456 7.65 -6.93 7.10
N SER A 457 6.60 -6.12 7.17
CA SER A 457 6.15 -5.22 6.11
C SER A 457 6.42 -3.78 6.53
N LEU A 458 7.12 -3.04 5.66
CA LEU A 458 7.37 -1.62 5.81
C LEU A 458 6.42 -0.84 4.89
N ALA A 459 5.71 0.11 5.47
CA ALA A 459 4.84 1.02 4.75
C ALA A 459 5.10 2.46 5.16
N THR A 460 4.68 3.39 4.32
CA THR A 460 4.74 4.83 4.60
C THR A 460 3.42 5.49 4.28
N ILE A 461 3.01 6.47 5.08
CA ILE A 461 1.87 7.31 4.79
C ILE A 461 2.29 8.72 4.38
N HIS A 462 1.61 9.25 3.37
CA HIS A 462 1.87 10.55 2.74
C HIS A 462 0.61 11.39 2.75
N LEU A 463 0.72 12.68 3.10
CA LEU A 463 -0.35 13.66 2.88
C LEU A 463 -0.10 14.30 1.51
N ASP A 464 -0.65 13.66 0.48
CA ASP A 464 -0.28 13.92 -0.91
C ASP A 464 -1.08 15.08 -1.53
N SER A 465 -2.40 15.03 -1.38
CA SER A 465 -3.34 15.98 -1.97
C SER A 465 -4.37 16.44 -0.94
N GLN A 466 -5.17 17.47 -1.25
CA GLN A 466 -6.11 18.04 -0.28
C GLN A 466 -7.13 16.99 0.20
N GLY A 467 -6.99 16.58 1.45
CA GLY A 467 -7.85 15.58 2.05
C GLY A 467 -7.65 14.16 1.54
N LEU A 468 -6.49 13.86 0.95
CA LEU A 468 -6.12 12.51 0.51
C LEU A 468 -4.76 12.10 1.08
N TYR A 469 -4.79 11.08 1.93
CA TYR A 469 -3.60 10.40 2.44
C TYR A 469 -3.37 9.14 1.65
N VAL A 470 -2.12 8.82 1.33
CA VAL A 470 -1.75 7.63 0.55
C VAL A 470 -0.82 6.76 1.38
N ASN A 471 -1.26 5.54 1.68
CA ASN A 471 -0.45 4.52 2.33
C ASN A 471 0.24 3.65 1.26
N MET A 472 1.56 3.63 1.26
CA MET A 472 2.40 2.97 0.26
C MET A 472 3.20 1.84 0.90
N HIS A 473 3.13 0.65 0.31
CA HIS A 473 4.07 -0.43 0.61
C HIS A 473 5.47 -0.05 0.11
N ARG A 474 6.50 -0.36 0.90
CA ARG A 474 7.89 -0.05 0.56
C ARG A 474 8.74 -1.30 0.40
N HIS A 475 8.68 -2.17 1.38
CA HIS A 475 9.46 -3.40 1.36
C HIS A 475 8.87 -4.42 2.30
N SER A 476 9.02 -5.69 1.97
CA SER A 476 8.68 -6.80 2.86
C SER A 476 9.80 -7.81 2.88
N PHE A 477 10.12 -8.32 4.06
CA PHE A 477 11.23 -9.25 4.22
C PHE A 477 11.02 -10.20 5.39
N ASN A 478 11.72 -11.31 5.37
CA ASN A 478 11.87 -12.20 6.52
C ASN A 478 13.28 -12.05 7.08
N VAL A 479 13.41 -12.09 8.41
CA VAL A 479 14.74 -12.26 9.02
C VAL A 479 15.33 -13.59 8.52
N PRO A 480 16.57 -13.59 7.99
CA PRO A 480 17.15 -14.78 7.34
C PRO A 480 17.18 -15.98 8.27
N LEU A 481 16.54 -17.08 7.88
CA LEU A 481 16.54 -18.33 8.64
C LEU A 481 17.83 -19.15 8.44
N SER A 482 18.60 -18.83 7.40
CA SER A 482 19.86 -19.50 7.06
C SER A 482 20.82 -18.54 6.39
N HIS A 483 22.10 -18.90 6.42
CA HIS A 483 23.20 -18.10 5.86
C HIS A 483 23.08 -17.86 4.36
N SER A 484 22.48 -18.78 3.58
CA SER A 484 22.29 -18.61 2.14
C SER A 484 21.33 -17.47 1.79
N LEU A 485 20.46 -17.05 2.72
CA LEU A 485 19.53 -15.93 2.52
C LEU A 485 20.14 -14.57 2.89
N LEU A 486 21.33 -14.54 3.49
CA LEU A 486 21.98 -13.29 3.90
C LEU A 486 22.46 -12.44 2.72
N GLU A 487 22.84 -13.07 1.61
CA GLU A 487 23.33 -12.34 0.42
C GLU A 487 22.22 -11.45 -0.17
N SER A 488 21.03 -12.03 -0.38
CA SER A 488 19.83 -11.29 -0.79
C SER A 488 19.29 -10.32 0.28
N PHE A 489 19.80 -10.39 1.51
CA PHE A 489 19.36 -9.50 2.59
C PHE A 489 20.02 -8.11 2.51
N GLY A 490 21.02 -7.92 1.64
CA GLY A 490 21.66 -6.62 1.41
C GLY A 490 20.64 -5.53 1.06
N ASP A 491 19.74 -5.79 0.13
CA ASP A 491 18.69 -4.84 -0.28
C ASP A 491 17.78 -4.46 0.90
N THR A 492 17.47 -5.43 1.77
CA THR A 492 16.70 -5.18 2.99
C THR A 492 17.43 -4.25 3.95
N ILE A 493 18.75 -4.39 4.11
CA ILE A 493 19.54 -3.46 4.91
C ILE A 493 19.44 -2.05 4.30
N GLY A 494 19.50 -1.91 2.97
CA GLY A 494 19.31 -0.64 2.27
C GLY A 494 17.97 0.04 2.60
N TRP A 495 16.87 -0.72 2.62
CA TRP A 495 15.56 -0.21 3.03
C TRP A 495 15.49 0.19 4.51
N LEU A 496 16.07 -0.60 5.41
CA LEU A 496 16.12 -0.27 6.84
C LEU A 496 16.94 0.99 7.11
N LEU A 497 18.01 1.22 6.34
CA LEU A 497 18.80 2.44 6.42
C LEU A 497 18.04 3.66 5.88
N LEU A 498 17.30 3.51 4.78
CA LEU A 498 16.43 4.57 4.26
C LEU A 498 15.39 4.99 5.31
N MET A 499 14.72 4.01 5.93
CA MET A 499 13.77 4.26 7.01
C MET A 499 14.45 5.02 8.17
N ARG A 500 15.65 4.58 8.57
CA ARG A 500 16.44 5.26 9.60
C ARG A 500 16.74 6.72 9.23
N GLU A 501 17.20 6.99 8.02
CA GLU A 501 17.51 8.35 7.56
C GLU A 501 16.29 9.27 7.60
N HIS A 502 15.13 8.78 7.16
CA HIS A 502 13.88 9.53 7.20
C HIS A 502 13.46 9.87 8.64
N MET A 503 13.49 8.89 9.55
CA MET A 503 13.12 9.12 10.94
C MET A 503 14.10 10.07 11.65
N LEU A 504 15.41 10.00 11.34
CA LEU A 504 16.39 10.94 11.87
C LEU A 504 16.17 12.36 11.34
N ARG A 505 15.74 12.50 10.09
CA ARG A 505 15.32 13.80 9.53
C ARG A 505 14.10 14.34 10.28
N LEU A 506 13.08 13.53 10.53
CA LEU A 506 11.90 13.94 11.32
C LEU A 506 12.30 14.39 12.73
N ARG A 507 13.18 13.64 13.39
CA ARG A 507 13.77 14.03 14.68
C ARG A 507 14.41 15.41 14.63
N ASP A 508 15.26 15.66 13.63
CA ASP A 508 15.96 16.95 13.51
C ASP A 508 14.98 18.11 13.27
N ILE A 509 13.87 17.85 12.60
CA ILE A 509 12.80 18.84 12.46
C ILE A 509 12.09 19.09 13.79
N ALA A 510 11.70 18.03 14.51
CA ALA A 510 11.05 18.13 15.81
C ALA A 510 11.90 18.90 16.83
N LEU A 511 13.21 18.62 16.88
CA LEU A 511 14.16 19.32 17.76
C LEU A 511 14.35 20.79 17.37
N ARG A 512 14.50 21.11 16.08
CA ARG A 512 14.64 22.50 15.61
C ARG A 512 13.42 23.35 15.94
N HIS A 513 12.22 22.81 15.76
CA HIS A 513 10.98 23.51 16.06
C HIS A 513 10.86 23.92 17.54
N LYS A 514 11.29 23.06 18.48
CA LYS A 514 11.30 23.42 19.91
C LYS A 514 12.29 24.53 20.23
N THR A 515 13.50 24.48 19.65
CA THR A 515 14.51 25.53 19.83
C THR A 515 14.02 26.87 19.27
N ALA A 516 13.34 26.87 18.12
CA ALA A 516 12.72 28.07 17.55
C ALA A 516 11.60 28.64 18.45
N LYS A 517 10.72 27.79 19.00
CA LYS A 517 9.70 28.23 19.96
C LYS A 517 10.30 28.83 21.23
N HIS A 518 11.37 28.24 21.76
CA HIS A 518 12.02 28.73 22.97
C HIS A 518 12.74 30.07 22.75
N SER A 519 13.47 30.22 21.64
CA SER A 519 14.14 31.48 21.28
C SER A 519 13.15 32.61 20.97
N ASN A 520 12.05 32.33 20.28
CA ASN A 520 10.98 33.31 20.03
C ASN A 520 10.29 33.78 21.32
N ASN A 521 10.20 32.93 22.34
CA ASN A 521 9.65 33.32 23.65
C ASN A 521 10.63 34.17 24.48
N ILE A 522 11.93 34.16 24.16
CA ILE A 522 12.97 34.92 24.88
C ILE A 522 13.28 36.25 24.18
N SER A 523 13.06 36.36 22.85
CA SER A 523 13.29 37.62 22.13
C SER A 523 12.14 38.61 22.35
N PHE A 524 12.44 39.76 22.94
CA PHE A 524 11.55 40.90 23.18
C PHE A 524 10.57 41.19 22.02
N ASN A 525 9.29 40.79 22.19
CA ASN A 525 8.09 41.27 21.48
C ASN A 525 8.09 41.30 19.94
N ARG A 526 9.03 40.64 19.24
CA ARG A 526 8.91 40.44 17.79
C ARG A 526 8.44 39.03 17.53
N ARG A 527 7.13 38.84 17.35
CA ARG A 527 6.60 37.60 16.77
C ARG A 527 7.17 37.46 15.36
N GLN A 528 8.16 36.59 15.18
CA GLN A 528 8.39 36.01 13.87
C GLN A 528 7.20 35.09 13.60
N THR A 529 6.22 35.59 12.84
CA THR A 529 5.16 34.76 12.28
C THR A 529 5.79 33.92 11.18
N GLN A 530 6.24 32.72 11.52
CA GLN A 530 6.46 31.71 10.49
C GLN A 530 5.12 31.50 9.76
N ALA A 531 5.18 31.46 8.43
CA ALA A 531 4.01 31.12 7.64
C ALA A 531 3.51 29.72 8.07
N PRO A 532 2.18 29.54 8.24
CA PRO A 532 1.62 28.26 8.63
C PRO A 532 1.71 27.27 7.46
N ASN A 533 2.12 26.03 7.76
CA ASN A 533 2.26 24.96 6.76
C ASN A 533 1.02 24.90 5.84
N PRO A 534 1.15 25.09 4.52
CA PRO A 534 0.01 25.13 3.61
C PRO A 534 -0.76 23.80 3.62
N ARG A 535 -0.06 22.69 3.92
CA ARG A 535 -0.68 21.35 4.03
C ARG A 535 -1.54 21.18 5.28
N LEU A 536 -1.59 22.13 6.21
CA LEU A 536 -2.58 22.12 7.30
C LEU A 536 -4.01 22.08 6.76
N SER A 537 -4.27 22.78 5.64
CA SER A 537 -5.58 22.77 4.99
C SER A 537 -5.90 21.44 4.29
N TYR A 538 -4.89 20.61 4.05
CA TYR A 538 -5.04 19.32 3.38
C TYR A 538 -5.47 18.25 4.39
N MET A 539 -5.27 18.49 5.68
CA MET A 539 -5.54 17.50 6.71
C MET A 539 -7.04 17.20 6.84
N ARG A 540 -7.35 15.95 7.20
CA ARG A 540 -8.71 15.48 7.52
C ARG A 540 -8.67 14.70 8.82
N ASP A 541 -9.81 14.67 9.50
CA ASP A 541 -9.92 13.95 10.77
C ASP A 541 -9.71 12.44 10.60
N THR A 542 -9.06 11.82 11.58
CA THR A 542 -8.95 10.36 11.67
C THR A 542 -10.24 9.78 12.26
N TYR A 543 -10.72 8.65 11.74
CA TYR A 543 -11.82 7.92 12.35
C TYR A 543 -11.36 7.07 13.52
N TYR A 544 -12.00 7.24 14.67
CA TYR A 544 -11.82 6.37 15.83
C TYR A 544 -13.05 5.51 16.11
N THR A 545 -12.79 4.22 16.40
CA THR A 545 -13.80 3.31 16.93
C THR A 545 -14.38 3.86 18.24
N PRO A 546 -15.71 3.85 18.43
CA PRO A 546 -16.34 4.46 19.59
C PRO A 546 -15.87 3.84 20.91
N PRO A 547 -15.82 4.62 22.00
CA PRO A 547 -15.71 4.10 23.35
C PRO A 547 -16.82 3.07 23.65
N ARG A 548 -16.61 2.23 24.68
CA ARG A 548 -17.65 1.29 25.12
C ARG A 548 -18.96 2.04 25.39
N TYR A 549 -20.08 1.43 24.97
CA TYR A 549 -21.44 1.96 25.12
C TYR A 549 -21.77 3.25 24.34
N HIS A 550 -20.90 3.68 23.43
CA HIS A 550 -21.16 4.81 22.56
C HIS A 550 -21.41 4.33 21.12
N GLU A 551 -22.30 5.02 20.42
CA GLU A 551 -22.51 4.78 18.99
C GLU A 551 -21.34 5.33 18.18
N SER A 552 -21.03 4.69 17.06
CA SER A 552 -19.98 5.17 16.15
C SER A 552 -20.40 6.49 15.49
N LYS A 553 -19.47 7.44 15.41
CA LYS A 553 -19.69 8.75 14.78
C LYS A 553 -18.80 8.90 13.55
N LEU A 554 -19.30 9.62 12.54
CA LEU A 554 -18.44 10.10 11.45
C LEU A 554 -17.47 11.15 12.00
N PRO A 555 -16.25 11.26 11.45
CA PRO A 555 -15.36 12.39 11.74
C PRO A 555 -15.99 13.71 11.29
N VAL A 556 -15.60 14.82 11.93
CA VAL A 556 -16.26 16.13 11.72
C VAL A 556 -15.87 16.69 10.35
N PHE A 557 -14.59 16.62 10.01
CA PHE A 557 -14.02 17.12 8.76
C PHE A 557 -13.59 15.97 7.86
N ILE A 558 -14.56 15.18 7.38
CA ILE A 558 -14.31 14.10 6.43
C ILE A 558 -14.14 14.61 4.98
N PHE A 559 -14.93 15.61 4.58
CA PHE A 559 -14.79 16.33 3.31
C PHE A 559 -14.32 17.77 3.58
N SER A 560 -13.66 18.39 2.60
CA SER A 560 -13.50 19.85 2.58
C SER A 560 -14.84 20.55 2.81
N LYS A 561 -14.84 21.61 3.62
CA LYS A 561 -16.00 22.51 3.65
C LYS A 561 -16.15 23.10 2.26
N ALA A 562 -17.27 22.81 1.60
CA ALA A 562 -17.68 23.52 0.40
C ALA A 562 -17.66 25.01 0.72
N THR A 563 -16.68 25.73 0.19
CA THR A 563 -16.69 27.18 0.28
C THR A 563 -17.81 27.60 -0.65
N VAL A 564 -18.95 28.02 -0.10
CA VAL A 564 -20.01 28.69 -0.88
C VAL A 564 -19.37 29.96 -1.45
N PRO A 565 -19.24 30.11 -2.77
CA PRO A 565 -18.76 31.36 -3.33
C PRO A 565 -19.97 32.27 -3.51
N GLU A 566 -20.15 33.31 -2.68
CA GLU A 566 -20.74 34.58 -3.16
C GLU A 566 -20.70 35.78 -2.19
N SER A 567 -20.25 36.89 -2.78
CA SER A 567 -20.71 38.28 -2.56
C SER A 567 -20.26 39.06 -1.31
N VAL A 568 -19.11 39.72 -1.43
CA VAL A 568 -19.02 41.15 -1.05
C VAL A 568 -18.42 41.92 -2.24
N ALA A 569 -19.27 42.78 -2.80
CA ALA A 569 -18.95 43.67 -3.90
C ALA A 569 -18.20 44.94 -3.42
N THR A 570 -17.16 45.31 -4.19
CA THR A 570 -16.71 46.67 -4.60
C THR A 570 -16.68 47.79 -3.55
N SER A 571 -15.55 48.48 -3.28
CA SER A 571 -14.70 49.28 -4.17
C SER A 571 -13.54 49.81 -3.29
N SER A 572 -12.30 50.09 -3.68
CA SER A 572 -11.76 50.57 -4.96
C SER A 572 -10.22 50.45 -4.96
N ARG A 573 -9.68 50.35 -6.19
CA ARG A 573 -8.31 50.69 -6.65
C ARG A 573 -7.32 49.50 -6.69
N ALA A 574 -6.66 49.15 -7.79
CA ALA A 574 -6.79 49.37 -9.24
C ALA A 574 -5.88 48.30 -9.91
N PRO A 575 -6.09 47.98 -11.20
CA PRO A 575 -5.87 46.64 -11.75
C PRO A 575 -4.48 46.44 -12.36
N ILE A 576 -3.95 45.22 -12.24
CA ILE A 576 -3.06 44.64 -13.25
C ILE A 576 -3.88 43.54 -13.93
N SER A 577 -4.27 43.80 -15.17
CA SER A 577 -5.05 42.90 -16.01
C SER A 577 -4.16 41.85 -16.68
N PRO A 578 -4.76 40.72 -17.10
CA PRO A 578 -4.06 39.49 -17.42
C PRO A 578 -3.71 39.41 -18.91
N SER A 579 -2.60 38.76 -19.25
CA SER A 579 -2.46 38.16 -20.59
C SER A 579 -2.85 36.70 -20.53
N SER A 580 -3.77 36.32 -21.40
CA SER A 580 -4.27 34.99 -21.65
C SER A 580 -3.15 33.95 -21.84
N ALA A 581 -3.18 32.86 -21.07
CA ALA A 581 -2.64 31.60 -21.52
C ALA A 581 -3.65 31.02 -22.52
N THR A 582 -3.51 31.45 -23.76
CA THR A 582 -4.09 30.79 -24.92
C THR A 582 -3.58 29.36 -24.91
N SER A 583 -4.47 28.38 -25.10
CA SER A 583 -4.08 27.02 -25.47
C SER A 583 -3.17 27.13 -26.70
N ALA A 584 -1.86 26.98 -26.49
CA ALA A 584 -0.91 26.93 -27.59
C ALA A 584 -1.33 25.74 -28.45
N ILE A 585 -1.72 26.03 -29.69
CA ILE A 585 -1.87 25.00 -30.71
C ILE A 585 -0.45 24.47 -30.91
N ILE A 586 -0.19 23.27 -30.42
CA ILE A 586 1.08 22.58 -30.62
C ILE A 586 1.14 22.21 -32.10
N THR A 587 1.68 23.10 -32.93
CA THR A 587 1.96 22.84 -34.34
C THR A 587 3.45 22.59 -34.51
N GLY A 588 3.82 21.34 -34.81
CA GLY A 588 5.18 20.95 -35.12
C GLY A 588 5.30 19.44 -35.11
N GLU A 589 6.13 18.88 -35.99
CA GLU A 589 6.49 17.46 -35.84
C GLU A 589 7.51 17.34 -34.70
N PRO A 590 7.29 16.42 -33.74
CA PRO A 590 8.25 16.15 -32.70
C PRO A 590 9.54 15.63 -33.33
N ASP A 591 10.68 16.06 -32.79
CA ASP A 591 11.97 15.54 -33.18
C ASP A 591 12.11 14.05 -32.82
N LYS A 592 13.25 13.44 -33.15
CA LYS A 592 13.49 12.01 -32.86
C LYS A 592 13.48 11.65 -31.37
N PHE A 593 13.44 12.64 -30.47
CA PHE A 593 13.37 12.49 -29.01
C PHE A 593 12.02 12.93 -28.41
N GLY A 594 11.05 13.30 -29.25
CA GLY A 594 9.72 13.70 -28.80
C GLY A 594 9.59 15.17 -28.37
N TYR A 595 10.56 16.04 -28.68
CA TYR A 595 10.49 17.47 -28.38
C TYR A 595 9.95 18.26 -29.57
N ILE A 596 9.03 19.18 -29.28
CA ILE A 596 8.48 20.15 -30.23
C ILE A 596 8.96 21.52 -29.76
N ASP A 597 9.79 22.15 -30.58
CA ASP A 597 10.22 23.54 -30.37
C ASP A 597 9.00 24.46 -30.40
N GLN A 598 8.87 25.29 -29.38
CA GLN A 598 7.82 26.30 -29.31
C GLN A 598 8.45 27.64 -29.69
N ASP A 599 7.71 28.47 -30.44
CA ASP A 599 8.19 29.77 -30.95
C ASP A 599 8.67 30.74 -29.83
N ASN A 600 8.40 30.44 -28.57
CA ASN A 600 8.85 31.20 -27.39
C ASN A 600 10.21 30.74 -26.82
N GLY A 601 10.92 29.84 -27.50
CA GLY A 601 12.23 29.32 -27.07
C GLY A 601 12.17 28.26 -25.96
N THR A 602 10.98 27.71 -25.71
CA THR A 602 10.80 26.55 -24.81
C THR A 602 10.49 25.31 -25.63
N TYR A 603 10.70 24.13 -25.05
CA TYR A 603 10.50 22.86 -25.74
C TYR A 603 9.41 22.05 -25.03
N TYR A 604 8.40 21.61 -25.78
CA TYR A 604 7.36 20.74 -25.26
C TYR A 604 7.70 19.28 -25.57
N ASN A 605 7.77 18.42 -24.55
CA ASN A 605 8.00 16.99 -24.78
C ASN A 605 6.68 16.20 -24.82
N ILE A 606 6.41 15.53 -25.94
CA ILE A 606 5.14 14.82 -26.17
C ILE A 606 4.95 13.59 -25.27
N HIS A 607 6.04 13.02 -24.74
CA HIS A 607 5.98 11.84 -23.88
C HIS A 607 5.77 12.22 -22.42
N THR A 608 6.43 13.28 -21.94
CA THR A 608 6.31 13.73 -20.55
C THR A 608 5.20 14.75 -20.33
N LYS A 609 4.69 15.35 -21.42
CA LYS A 609 3.69 16.43 -21.43
C LYS A 609 4.12 17.67 -20.65
N LYS A 610 5.42 17.94 -20.57
CA LYS A 610 6.01 19.08 -19.85
C LYS A 610 6.72 20.04 -20.80
N LEU A 611 6.74 21.32 -20.42
CA LEU A 611 7.56 22.35 -21.06
C LEU A 611 8.94 22.39 -20.38
N HIS A 612 9.97 22.60 -21.18
CA HIS A 612 11.36 22.68 -20.76
C HIS A 612 12.00 23.94 -21.34
N ASP A 613 12.80 24.65 -20.54
CA ASP A 613 13.47 25.88 -20.99
C ASP A 613 14.67 25.60 -21.90
N SER A 614 15.11 24.34 -22.03
CA SER A 614 16.20 23.93 -22.92
C SER A 614 16.00 22.53 -23.50
N HIS A 615 16.58 22.28 -24.67
CA HIS A 615 16.55 20.97 -25.34
C HIS A 615 17.78 20.14 -24.91
N PRO A 616 17.62 18.98 -24.26
CA PRO A 616 18.72 18.22 -23.64
C PRO A 616 19.82 17.71 -24.59
N HIS A 617 19.66 17.91 -25.90
CA HIS A 617 20.52 17.37 -26.95
C HIS A 617 21.00 18.45 -27.94
N MET A 618 20.63 19.73 -27.74
CA MET A 618 21.14 20.86 -28.53
C MET A 618 22.41 21.49 -27.92
N ASP A 619 22.63 21.33 -26.62
CA ASP A 619 23.76 21.96 -25.90
C ASP A 619 25.12 21.28 -26.13
N ALA A 620 25.18 20.18 -26.89
CA ALA A 620 26.42 19.45 -27.13
C ALA A 620 27.21 19.92 -28.38
N ASN A 621 26.62 20.75 -29.26
CA ASN A 621 27.25 21.13 -30.54
C ASN A 621 27.63 22.62 -30.66
N ARG A 622 27.54 23.42 -29.59
CA ARG A 622 27.95 24.84 -29.62
C ARG A 622 29.39 25.12 -29.19
N ASN A 623 30.12 24.12 -28.68
CA ASN A 623 31.47 24.30 -28.14
C ASN A 623 32.60 23.72 -29.02
N GLU A 624 32.33 23.35 -30.28
CA GLU A 624 33.37 22.84 -31.21
C GLU A 624 33.73 23.79 -32.38
N GLU A 625 33.14 24.99 -32.48
CA GLU A 625 33.44 25.96 -33.56
C GLU A 625 34.18 27.25 -33.12
N GLU A 626 34.57 27.42 -31.86
CA GLU A 626 35.27 28.65 -31.39
C GLU A 626 36.80 28.54 -31.25
N ASP A 627 37.44 27.44 -31.69
CA ASP A 627 38.92 27.26 -31.63
C ASP A 627 39.64 27.44 -32.99
N TYR A 628 38.99 28.08 -33.97
CA TYR A 628 39.63 28.55 -35.20
C TYR A 628 39.19 29.99 -35.53
N HIS A 629 39.72 30.96 -34.78
CA HIS A 629 39.94 32.33 -35.29
C HIS A 629 41.01 33.10 -34.52
#